data_AF-A0A430V0P9-F1
#
_entry.id   AF-A0A430V0P9-F1
#
_cell.length_a   1.000
_cell.length_b   1.000
_cell.length_c   1.000
_cell.angle_alpha   90.00
_cell.angle_beta   90.00
_cell.angle_gamma   90.00
#
_symmetry.space_group_name_H-M   'P 1'
#
loop_
_entity.id
_entity.type
_entity.pdbx_description
1 polymer ?
#
loop_
_entity_poly.entity_id
_entity_poly.type
_entity_poly.pdbx_seq_one_letter_code
_entity_poly.pdbx_strand_id
1 'polypeptide(L)'
;KFRDFGVMREAIKAAGAEVVTVAIRWVEARMPGHVGLLEALEGVRLLPNTAGARTAEEALRIARLGRVLTGERWVKLEVIPDPTYLLPDPVETLRAARMLIDEGFLVLPYIGPDLVLAKKLSEQGTATVMPLAAPIGSGWGVKTRALLELFAREKTSLPPVVVDAGLGLPSHAAEVMEMGLDAVLVNTAIAEAQDPVAMAEAFR
;
A
#
# COMPACT_ATOMS: atom_id res chain seq x y z
N LYS A 1 -8.78 -9.00 -5.83
CA LYS A 1 -9.14 -8.54 -7.19
C LYS A 1 -8.77 -9.58 -8.24
N PHE A 2 -7.62 -10.26 -8.09
CA PHE A 2 -7.34 -11.46 -8.87
C PHE A 2 -8.50 -12.46 -8.82
N ARG A 3 -8.80 -13.03 -9.98
CA ARG A 3 -9.89 -14.00 -10.19
C ARG A 3 -9.62 -15.35 -9.50
N ASP A 4 -8.35 -15.75 -9.42
CA ASP A 4 -7.89 -16.97 -8.78
C ASP A 4 -6.44 -16.81 -8.28
N PHE A 5 -6.03 -17.68 -7.37
CA PHE A 5 -4.70 -17.63 -6.74
C PHE A 5 -3.56 -18.09 -7.65
N GLY A 6 -3.83 -18.90 -8.68
CA GLY A 6 -2.82 -19.31 -9.66
C GLY A 6 -2.34 -18.12 -10.48
N VAL A 7 -3.28 -17.37 -11.04
CA VAL A 7 -2.99 -16.13 -11.79
C VAL A 7 -2.31 -15.09 -10.91
N MET A 8 -2.73 -14.97 -9.65
CA MET A 8 -2.08 -14.07 -8.70
C MET A 8 -0.60 -14.43 -8.50
N ARG A 9 -0.29 -15.71 -8.30
CA ARG A 9 1.09 -16.20 -8.13
C ARG A 9 1.94 -15.95 -9.37
N GLU A 10 1.39 -16.22 -10.55
CA GLU A 10 2.08 -15.98 -11.83
C GLU A 10 2.34 -14.49 -12.06
N ALA A 11 1.37 -13.62 -11.77
CA ALA A 11 1.52 -12.18 -11.89
C ALA A 11 2.58 -11.63 -10.92
N ILE A 12 2.59 -12.07 -9.65
CA ILE A 12 3.61 -11.67 -8.68
C ILE A 12 5.01 -12.05 -9.18
N LYS A 13 5.16 -13.27 -9.70
CA LYS A 13 6.43 -13.75 -10.26
C LYS A 13 6.86 -12.94 -11.49
N ALA A 14 5.93 -12.63 -12.39
CA ALA A 14 6.20 -11.84 -13.60
C ALA A 14 6.64 -10.40 -13.27
N ALA A 15 6.01 -9.78 -12.26
CA ALA A 15 6.39 -8.48 -11.74
C ALA A 15 7.76 -8.47 -11.03
N GLY A 16 8.29 -9.63 -10.63
CA GLY A 16 9.48 -9.71 -9.79
C GLY A 16 9.29 -9.06 -8.41
N ALA A 17 8.05 -8.98 -7.93
CA ALA A 17 7.73 -8.31 -6.68
C ALA A 17 8.18 -9.14 -5.47
N GLU A 18 8.96 -8.54 -4.58
CA GLU A 18 9.44 -9.18 -3.36
C GLU A 18 8.51 -8.97 -2.16
N VAL A 19 7.65 -7.95 -2.24
CA VAL A 19 6.72 -7.55 -1.17
C VAL A 19 5.30 -7.50 -1.72
N VAL A 20 4.36 -8.16 -1.05
CA VAL A 20 2.94 -8.17 -1.44
C VAL A 20 2.07 -7.75 -0.27
N THR A 21 1.18 -6.78 -0.51
CA THR A 21 0.24 -6.35 0.52
C THR A 21 -0.88 -7.36 0.73
N VAL A 22 -1.23 -7.64 1.99
CA VAL A 22 -2.34 -8.51 2.34
C VAL A 22 -3.31 -7.80 3.29
N ALA A 23 -4.60 -7.89 2.97
CA ALA A 23 -5.63 -7.31 3.84
C ALA A 23 -5.99 -8.28 4.96
N ILE A 24 -5.98 -7.78 6.19
CA ILE A 24 -6.38 -8.55 7.36
C ILE A 24 -7.89 -8.39 7.54
N ARG A 25 -8.63 -9.49 7.38
CA ARG A 25 -10.08 -9.53 7.58
C ARG A 25 -10.42 -10.61 8.59
N TRP A 26 -11.43 -10.33 9.42
CA TRP A 26 -12.05 -11.35 10.25
C TRP A 26 -12.77 -12.34 9.34
N VAL A 27 -12.37 -13.60 9.43
CA VAL A 27 -12.99 -14.68 8.68
C VAL A 27 -13.91 -15.42 9.63
N GLU A 28 -15.17 -15.60 9.25
CA GLU A 28 -16.00 -16.61 9.90
C GLU A 28 -15.36 -17.98 9.68
N ALA A 29 -15.16 -18.74 10.75
CA ALA A 29 -14.41 -20.00 10.82
C ALA A 29 -14.87 -21.15 9.87
N ARG A 30 -15.80 -20.89 8.95
CA ARG A 30 -16.37 -21.85 7.99
C ARG A 30 -16.09 -21.53 6.51
N MET A 31 -15.33 -20.49 6.19
CA MET A 31 -14.99 -20.13 4.80
C MET A 31 -13.78 -20.93 4.30
N PRO A 32 -13.91 -21.79 3.27
CA PRO A 32 -12.78 -22.43 2.60
C PRO A 32 -11.97 -21.37 1.82
N GLY A 33 -10.64 -21.35 1.94
CA GLY A 33 -9.78 -20.58 1.02
C GLY A 33 -8.54 -19.90 1.60
N HIS A 34 -8.42 -19.73 2.92
CA HIS A 34 -7.28 -18.98 3.51
C HIS A 34 -5.94 -19.72 3.44
N VAL A 35 -5.95 -21.05 3.54
CA VAL A 35 -4.74 -21.87 3.37
C VAL A 35 -4.16 -21.67 1.97
N GLY A 36 -5.02 -21.65 0.95
CA GLY A 36 -4.60 -21.45 -0.44
C GLY A 36 -4.00 -20.06 -0.73
N LEU A 37 -4.35 -19.02 0.04
CA LEU A 37 -3.78 -17.69 -0.13
C LEU A 37 -2.32 -17.64 0.34
N LEU A 38 -2.03 -18.20 1.52
CA LEU A 38 -0.66 -18.22 2.05
C LEU A 38 0.27 -19.06 1.17
N GLU A 39 -0.20 -20.20 0.67
CA GLU A 39 0.54 -21.03 -0.30
C GLU A 39 0.78 -20.28 -1.62
N ALA A 40 -0.19 -19.51 -2.10
CA ALA A 40 -0.04 -18.73 -3.33
C ALA A 40 0.93 -17.55 -3.20
N LEU A 41 1.19 -17.09 -1.96
CA LEU A 41 2.13 -16.02 -1.64
C LEU A 41 3.45 -16.55 -1.07
N GLU A 42 3.72 -17.85 -1.21
CA GLU A 42 5.00 -18.43 -0.82
C GLU A 42 6.16 -17.81 -1.62
N GLY A 43 7.23 -17.42 -0.93
CA GLY A 43 8.44 -16.83 -1.53
C GLY A 43 8.45 -15.31 -1.64
N VAL A 44 7.37 -14.62 -1.23
CA VAL A 44 7.35 -13.15 -1.07
C VAL A 44 7.14 -12.75 0.38
N ARG A 45 7.60 -11.55 0.75
CA ARG A 45 7.34 -11.00 2.07
C ARG A 45 5.95 -10.36 2.12
N LEU A 46 5.22 -10.63 3.20
CA LEU A 46 3.87 -10.11 3.39
C LEU A 46 3.92 -8.73 4.04
N LEU A 47 3.18 -7.78 3.47
CA LEU A 47 2.95 -6.46 4.06
C LEU A 47 1.48 -6.38 4.51
N PRO A 48 1.16 -6.70 5.78
CA PRO A 48 -0.21 -6.60 6.26
C PRO A 48 -0.66 -5.14 6.23
N ASN A 49 -1.91 -4.90 5.81
CA ASN A 49 -2.50 -3.57 5.81
C ASN A 49 -3.69 -3.47 6.79
N THR A 50 -4.04 -2.24 7.14
CA THR A 50 -5.20 -1.93 8.00
C THR A 50 -6.45 -1.59 7.20
N ALA A 51 -6.60 -2.13 5.98
CA ALA A 51 -7.75 -1.87 5.12
C ALA A 51 -9.07 -2.14 5.86
N GLY A 52 -9.97 -1.16 5.83
CA GLY A 52 -11.25 -1.20 6.54
C GLY A 52 -11.25 -0.45 7.88
N ALA A 53 -10.08 -0.04 8.40
CA ALA A 53 -10.02 0.87 9.54
C ALA A 53 -10.53 2.26 9.15
N ARG A 54 -11.42 2.81 9.99
CA ARG A 54 -11.95 4.17 9.87
C ARG A 54 -11.36 5.12 10.91
N THR A 55 -10.81 4.56 12.00
CA THR A 55 -10.14 5.33 13.06
C THR A 55 -8.76 4.75 13.39
N ALA A 56 -7.96 5.51 14.13
CA ALA A 56 -6.64 5.09 14.58
C ALA A 56 -6.69 3.85 15.48
N GLU A 57 -7.69 3.72 16.34
CA GLU A 57 -7.86 2.59 17.25
C GLU A 57 -8.20 1.31 16.49
N GLU A 58 -9.02 1.42 15.43
CA GLU A 58 -9.32 0.30 14.54
C GLU A 58 -8.08 -0.12 13.77
N ALA A 59 -7.30 0.84 13.25
CA ALA A 59 -6.05 0.57 12.55
C ALA A 59 -5.04 -0.15 13.45
N LEU A 60 -4.85 0.32 14.69
CA LEU A 60 -3.97 -0.33 15.66
C LEU A 60 -4.42 -1.77 15.94
N ARG A 61 -5.73 -2.00 16.12
CA ARG A 61 -6.28 -3.33 16.37
C ARG A 61 -6.02 -4.28 15.20
N ILE A 62 -6.23 -3.83 13.97
CA ILE A 62 -6.00 -4.62 12.76
C ILE A 62 -4.51 -4.89 12.57
N ALA A 63 -3.64 -3.90 12.82
CA ALA A 63 -2.19 -4.06 12.73
C ALA A 63 -1.65 -5.10 13.72
N ARG A 64 -2.12 -5.09 14.97
CA ARG A 64 -1.77 -6.12 15.97
C ARG A 64 -2.18 -7.52 15.51
N LEU A 65 -3.37 -7.67 14.94
CA LEU A 65 -3.81 -8.94 14.36
C LEU A 65 -2.93 -9.35 13.17
N GLY A 66 -2.62 -8.42 12.27
CA GLY A 66 -1.72 -8.65 11.14
C GLY A 66 -0.33 -9.13 11.56
N ARG A 67 0.25 -8.54 12.60
CA ARG A 67 1.54 -8.96 13.18
C ARG A 67 1.50 -10.39 13.72
N VAL A 68 0.41 -10.78 14.38
CA VAL A 68 0.26 -12.16 14.87
C VAL A 68 0.12 -13.15 13.71
N LEU A 69 -0.63 -12.80 12.67
CA LEU A 69 -0.89 -13.69 11.53
C LEU A 69 0.29 -13.82 10.57
N THR A 70 1.07 -12.76 10.39
CA THR A 70 2.18 -12.73 9.42
C THR A 70 3.55 -12.89 10.05
N GLY A 71 3.69 -12.64 11.36
CA GLY A 71 4.97 -12.57 12.05
C GLY A 71 5.80 -11.32 11.72
N GLU A 72 5.30 -10.46 10.82
CA GLU A 72 6.05 -9.31 10.30
C GLU A 72 5.93 -8.08 11.22
N ARG A 73 6.99 -7.28 11.27
CA ARG A 73 7.04 -6.05 12.09
C ARG A 73 6.53 -4.81 11.37
N TRP A 74 6.42 -4.85 10.05
CA TRP A 74 5.93 -3.73 9.27
C TRP A 74 4.41 -3.78 9.04
N VAL A 75 3.82 -2.63 8.80
CA VAL A 75 2.38 -2.52 8.51
C VAL A 75 2.12 -1.38 7.52
N LYS A 76 1.31 -1.66 6.51
CA LYS A 76 0.71 -0.64 5.65
C LYS A 76 -0.47 -0.01 6.39
N LEU A 77 -0.27 1.19 6.91
CA LEU A 77 -1.26 1.95 7.65
C LEU A 77 -2.20 2.65 6.68
N GLU A 78 -3.45 2.21 6.66
CA GLU A 78 -4.58 2.79 5.94
C GLU A 78 -5.68 3.16 6.95
N VAL A 79 -6.02 4.44 7.04
CA VAL A 79 -7.15 4.92 7.85
C VAL A 79 -8.10 5.72 6.97
N ILE A 80 -9.22 5.11 6.60
CA ILE A 80 -10.13 5.60 5.57
C ILE A 80 -11.55 5.67 6.16
N PRO A 81 -12.05 6.86 6.51
CA PRO A 81 -13.35 6.99 7.16
C PRO A 81 -14.51 6.75 6.18
N ASP A 82 -14.36 7.16 4.93
CA ASP A 82 -15.39 7.05 3.87
C ASP A 82 -14.91 6.10 2.74
N PRO A 83 -15.62 4.97 2.50
CA PRO A 83 -15.26 4.03 1.46
C PRO A 83 -15.52 4.53 0.02
N THR A 84 -16.22 5.66 -0.16
CA THR A 84 -16.63 6.16 -1.48
C THR A 84 -15.44 6.50 -2.37
N TYR A 85 -14.49 7.28 -1.84
CA TYR A 85 -13.31 7.74 -2.59
C TYR A 85 -12.00 7.13 -2.08
N LEU A 86 -12.06 6.40 -0.95
CA LEU A 86 -10.91 5.76 -0.32
C LEU A 86 -9.76 6.75 -0.03
N LEU A 87 -10.11 7.98 0.34
CA LEU A 87 -9.16 9.00 0.76
C LEU A 87 -8.82 8.81 2.25
N PRO A 88 -7.53 8.88 2.63
CA PRO A 88 -7.12 8.69 4.01
C PRO A 88 -7.41 9.92 4.87
N ASP A 89 -7.73 9.72 6.14
CA ASP A 89 -7.85 10.80 7.13
C ASP A 89 -6.45 11.18 7.66
N PRO A 90 -5.99 12.43 7.46
CA PRO A 90 -4.65 12.84 7.88
C PRO A 90 -4.46 12.89 9.40
N VAL A 91 -5.50 13.21 10.16
CA VAL A 91 -5.44 13.33 11.63
C VAL A 91 -5.40 11.94 12.25
N GLU A 92 -6.29 11.05 11.82
CA GLU A 92 -6.32 9.68 12.32
C GLU A 92 -5.08 8.89 11.89
N THR A 93 -4.57 9.11 10.68
CA THR A 93 -3.32 8.48 10.21
C THR A 93 -2.13 8.91 11.07
N LEU A 94 -2.00 10.21 11.38
CA LEU A 94 -0.92 10.71 12.22
C LEU A 94 -1.01 10.19 13.66
N ARG A 95 -2.23 10.04 14.20
CA ARG A 95 -2.45 9.43 15.54
C ARG A 95 -2.09 7.94 15.52
N ALA A 96 -2.57 7.19 14.53
CA ALA A 96 -2.31 5.76 14.40
C ALA A 96 -0.83 5.45 14.19
N ALA A 97 -0.13 6.24 13.37
CA ALA A 97 1.30 6.08 13.13
C ALA A 97 2.08 6.17 14.44
N ARG A 98 1.80 7.18 15.27
CA ARG A 98 2.42 7.33 16.59
C ARG A 98 2.19 6.10 17.47
N MET A 99 0.94 5.68 17.61
CA MET A 99 0.57 4.52 18.42
C MET A 99 1.28 3.23 17.96
N LEU A 100 1.38 3.02 16.66
CA LEU A 100 2.05 1.85 16.07
C LEU A 100 3.58 1.89 16.26
N ILE A 101 4.19 3.05 16.08
CA ILE A 101 5.63 3.24 16.31
C ILE A 101 5.97 2.99 17.77
N ASP A 102 5.15 3.48 18.70
CA ASP A 102 5.31 3.22 20.14
C ASP A 102 5.20 1.71 20.49
N GLU A 103 4.54 0.91 19.64
CA GLU A 103 4.48 -0.57 19.72
C GLU A 103 5.56 -1.30 18.89
N GLY A 104 6.53 -0.55 18.36
CA GLY A 104 7.67 -1.07 17.64
C GLY A 104 7.36 -1.60 16.23
N PHE A 105 6.26 -1.15 15.63
CA PHE A 105 5.97 -1.39 14.22
C PHE A 105 6.84 -0.52 13.30
N LEU A 106 7.17 -1.05 12.12
CA LEU A 106 7.65 -0.27 10.99
C LEU A 106 6.43 0.21 10.19
N VAL A 107 6.09 1.49 10.32
CA VAL A 107 4.84 2.02 9.75
C VAL A 107 5.05 2.51 8.33
N LEU A 108 4.22 2.04 7.41
CA LEU A 108 4.15 2.47 6.02
C LEU A 108 2.79 3.18 5.78
N PRO A 109 2.70 4.52 5.95
CA PRO A 109 1.43 5.24 5.93
C PRO A 109 0.96 5.57 4.50
N TYR A 110 -0.26 5.14 4.16
CA TYR A 110 -1.01 5.59 2.99
C TYR A 110 -1.60 6.98 3.27
N ILE A 111 -1.22 7.97 2.46
CA ILE A 111 -1.58 9.38 2.66
C ILE A 111 -2.05 10.05 1.37
N GLY A 112 -2.73 11.18 1.52
CA GLY A 112 -2.91 12.13 0.42
C GLY A 112 -1.57 12.75 -0.03
N PRO A 113 -1.56 13.53 -1.12
CA PRO A 113 -0.36 14.21 -1.62
C PRO A 113 0.01 15.44 -0.77
N ASP A 114 0.13 15.26 0.55
CA ASP A 114 0.41 16.31 1.54
C ASP A 114 1.84 16.17 2.06
N LEU A 115 2.72 17.04 1.58
CA LEU A 115 4.13 17.08 1.99
C LEU A 115 4.31 17.47 3.46
N VAL A 116 3.43 18.31 4.01
CA VAL A 116 3.52 18.73 5.41
C VAL A 116 3.22 17.55 6.32
N LEU A 117 2.17 16.78 6.00
CA LEU A 117 1.87 15.54 6.71
C LEU A 117 3.01 14.52 6.57
N ALA A 118 3.58 14.37 5.37
CA ALA A 118 4.70 13.46 5.13
C ALA A 118 5.91 13.79 6.02
N LYS A 119 6.26 15.07 6.17
CA LYS A 119 7.33 15.51 7.09
C LYS A 119 7.00 15.19 8.55
N LYS A 120 5.77 15.42 8.99
CA LYS A 120 5.33 15.05 10.36
C LYS A 120 5.41 13.55 10.62
N LEU A 121 5.03 12.71 9.66
CA LEU A 121 5.14 11.26 9.75
C LEU A 121 6.61 10.81 9.79
N SER A 122 7.45 11.42 8.96
CA SER A 122 8.90 11.21 8.97
C SER A 122 9.51 11.54 10.33
N GLU A 123 9.17 12.69 10.92
CA GLU A 123 9.62 13.11 12.26
C GLU A 123 9.18 12.15 13.37
N GLN A 124 8.02 11.49 13.22
CA GLN A 124 7.58 10.45 14.15
C GLN A 124 8.37 9.14 14.00
N GLY A 125 9.03 8.92 12.86
CA GLY A 125 9.81 7.73 12.57
C GLY A 125 9.11 6.69 11.69
N THR A 126 8.19 7.10 10.81
CA THR A 126 7.63 6.17 9.82
C THR A 126 8.72 5.65 8.87
N ALA A 127 8.62 4.39 8.46
CA ALA A 127 9.63 3.74 7.63
C ALA A 127 9.59 4.19 6.14
N THR A 128 8.50 4.84 5.73
CA THR A 128 8.23 5.38 4.39
C THR A 128 7.16 6.47 4.53
N VAL A 129 6.83 7.11 3.41
CA VAL A 129 5.58 7.85 3.20
C VAL A 129 5.00 7.42 1.85
N MET A 130 3.69 7.17 1.80
CA MET A 130 3.04 6.63 0.60
C MET A 130 1.93 7.54 0.07
N PRO A 131 2.28 8.63 -0.64
CA PRO A 131 1.30 9.54 -1.22
C PRO A 131 0.57 8.89 -2.40
N LEU A 132 -0.74 9.15 -2.49
CA LEU A 132 -1.58 8.66 -3.58
C LEU A 132 -1.32 9.39 -4.91
N ALA A 133 -1.37 8.67 -6.04
CA ALA A 133 -1.32 9.25 -7.38
C ALA A 133 -2.70 9.78 -7.84
N ALA A 134 -3.76 9.05 -7.48
CA ALA A 134 -5.18 9.37 -7.67
C ALA A 134 -6.03 8.45 -6.76
N PRO A 135 -7.37 8.63 -6.64
CA PRO A 135 -8.20 7.76 -5.83
C PRO A 135 -8.01 6.27 -6.13
N ILE A 136 -8.02 5.41 -5.10
CA ILE A 136 -7.71 3.98 -5.22
C ILE A 136 -8.59 3.32 -6.30
N GLY A 137 -7.95 2.61 -7.22
CA GLY A 137 -8.64 1.83 -8.26
C GLY A 137 -9.23 2.65 -9.41
N SER A 138 -9.08 3.98 -9.40
CA SER A 138 -9.56 4.84 -10.49
C SER A 138 -8.82 4.65 -11.82
N GLY A 139 -7.54 4.26 -11.76
CA GLY A 139 -6.68 4.10 -12.94
C GLY A 139 -6.33 5.41 -13.66
N TRP A 140 -6.56 6.56 -13.02
CA TRP A 140 -6.38 7.87 -13.64
C TRP A 140 -4.93 8.29 -13.88
N GLY A 141 -3.96 7.54 -13.36
CA GLY A 141 -2.54 7.86 -13.43
C GLY A 141 -2.13 8.90 -12.40
N VAL A 142 -1.09 9.68 -12.71
CA VAL A 142 -0.43 10.59 -11.76
C VAL A 142 -1.15 11.94 -11.67
N LYS A 143 -2.42 11.94 -11.26
CA LYS A 143 -3.24 13.18 -11.16
C LYS A 143 -2.73 14.15 -10.09
N THR A 144 -1.98 13.65 -9.12
CA THR A 144 -1.34 14.46 -8.07
C THR A 144 0.10 14.89 -8.43
N ARG A 145 0.53 14.78 -9.70
CA ARG A 145 1.90 15.06 -10.17
C ARG A 145 2.52 16.32 -9.56
N ALA A 146 1.85 17.47 -9.67
CA ALA A 146 2.41 18.74 -9.21
C ALA A 146 2.76 18.73 -7.70
N LEU A 147 2.01 17.96 -6.89
CA LEU A 147 2.27 17.80 -5.48
C LEU A 147 3.34 16.73 -5.22
N LEU A 148 3.35 15.63 -5.98
CA LEU A 148 4.38 14.59 -5.92
C LEU A 148 5.78 15.13 -6.32
N GLU A 149 5.86 16.10 -7.22
CA GLU A 149 7.11 16.80 -7.55
C GLU A 149 7.71 17.51 -6.32
N LEU A 150 6.89 17.92 -5.34
CA LEU A 150 7.39 18.47 -4.08
C LEU A 150 8.04 17.38 -3.21
N PHE A 151 7.47 16.16 -3.20
CA PHE A 151 8.09 15.01 -2.53
C PHE A 151 9.43 14.66 -3.17
N ALA A 152 9.51 14.70 -4.51
CA ALA A 152 10.75 14.46 -5.24
C ALA A 152 11.85 15.49 -4.88
N ARG A 153 11.49 16.78 -4.79
CA ARG A 153 12.42 17.86 -4.40
C ARG A 153 12.93 17.69 -2.96
N GLU A 154 12.09 17.23 -2.06
CA GLU A 154 12.39 17.05 -0.64
C GLU A 154 12.84 15.62 -0.30
N LYS A 155 13.06 14.76 -1.30
CA LYS A 155 13.29 13.31 -1.13
C LYS A 155 14.39 12.99 -0.12
N THR A 156 15.48 13.75 -0.10
CA THR A 156 16.62 13.55 0.82
C THR A 156 16.28 13.81 2.29
N SER A 157 15.17 14.49 2.56
CA SER A 157 14.67 14.80 3.90
C SER A 157 13.52 13.89 4.35
N LEU A 158 13.10 12.95 3.50
CA LEU A 158 12.00 12.02 3.74
C LEU A 158 12.55 10.59 3.81
N PRO A 159 11.85 9.66 4.48
CA PRO A 159 12.05 8.23 4.25
C PRO A 159 11.65 7.89 2.80
N PRO A 160 11.90 6.65 2.33
CA PRO A 160 11.52 6.26 0.97
C PRO A 160 10.09 6.67 0.63
N VAL A 161 9.89 7.29 -0.53
CA VAL A 161 8.59 7.75 -1.02
C VAL A 161 8.04 6.73 -2.00
N VAL A 162 6.96 6.03 -1.61
CA VAL A 162 6.33 4.99 -2.43
C VAL A 162 4.99 5.51 -2.96
N VAL A 163 4.86 5.72 -4.27
CA VAL A 163 3.57 6.14 -4.83
C VAL A 163 2.63 4.95 -4.88
N ASP A 164 1.57 5.01 -4.09
CA ASP A 164 0.49 4.02 -4.05
C ASP A 164 -0.76 4.61 -4.72
N ALA A 165 -1.70 3.76 -5.12
CA ALA A 165 -3.04 4.13 -5.58
C ALA A 165 -3.14 5.05 -6.81
N GLY A 166 -4.00 4.67 -7.75
CA GLY A 166 -4.38 5.50 -8.90
C GLY A 166 -3.61 5.21 -10.18
N LEU A 167 -2.48 4.51 -10.12
CA LEU A 167 -1.74 4.06 -11.30
C LEU A 167 -2.57 3.04 -12.09
N GLY A 168 -2.87 3.37 -13.35
CA GLY A 168 -3.64 2.52 -14.28
C GLY A 168 -2.86 1.86 -15.42
N LEU A 169 -1.64 2.30 -15.70
CA LEU A 169 -0.82 1.90 -16.84
C LEU A 169 0.66 1.89 -16.44
N PRO A 170 1.50 1.06 -17.06
CA PRO A 170 2.94 1.06 -16.80
C PRO A 170 3.61 2.41 -17.01
N SER A 171 3.18 3.19 -18.00
CA SER A 171 3.70 4.54 -18.25
C SER A 171 3.50 5.48 -17.06
N HIS A 172 2.45 5.28 -16.24
CA HIS A 172 2.26 6.05 -15.01
C HIS A 172 3.29 5.68 -13.93
N ALA A 173 3.68 4.41 -13.85
CA ALA A 173 4.74 3.99 -12.95
C ALA A 173 6.10 4.53 -13.42
N ALA A 174 6.39 4.44 -14.73
CA ALA A 174 7.58 5.04 -15.32
C ALA A 174 7.68 6.55 -15.02
N GLU A 175 6.58 7.29 -15.19
CA GLU A 175 6.51 8.73 -14.86
C GLU A 175 6.88 9.01 -13.39
N VAL A 176 6.43 8.18 -12.45
CA VAL A 176 6.79 8.30 -11.03
C VAL A 176 8.28 8.04 -10.81
N MET A 177 8.84 7.02 -11.44
CA MET A 177 10.26 6.69 -11.32
C MET A 177 11.16 7.76 -11.97
N GLU A 178 10.72 8.36 -13.07
CA GLU A 178 11.38 9.49 -13.73
C GLU A 178 11.45 10.76 -12.85
N MET A 179 10.47 10.97 -11.95
CA MET A 179 10.54 12.03 -10.93
C MET A 179 11.63 11.74 -9.87
N GLY A 180 12.14 10.52 -9.83
CA GLY A 180 13.12 10.07 -8.85
C GLY A 180 12.52 9.57 -7.55
N LEU A 181 11.23 9.23 -7.48
CA LEU A 181 10.62 8.61 -6.30
C LEU A 181 11.08 7.14 -6.15
N ASP A 182 10.92 6.55 -4.96
CA ASP A 182 11.65 5.32 -4.60
C ASP A 182 11.00 4.03 -5.09
N ALA A 183 9.67 3.97 -5.11
CA ALA A 183 8.93 2.81 -5.60
C ALA A 183 7.49 3.16 -5.96
N VAL A 184 6.81 2.18 -6.54
CA VAL A 184 5.36 2.21 -6.81
C VAL A 184 4.68 1.00 -6.19
N LEU A 185 3.43 1.17 -5.76
CA LEU A 185 2.57 0.08 -5.29
C LEU A 185 1.37 -0.05 -6.25
N VAL A 186 1.30 -1.16 -6.97
CA VAL A 186 0.31 -1.40 -8.03
C VAL A 186 -0.57 -2.59 -7.64
N ASN A 187 -1.88 -2.45 -7.82
CA ASN A 187 -2.85 -3.52 -7.55
C ASN A 187 -3.88 -3.63 -8.67
N THR A 188 -4.80 -2.67 -8.74
CA THR A 188 -5.95 -2.71 -9.66
C THR A 188 -5.54 -2.83 -11.13
N ALA A 189 -4.54 -2.06 -11.57
CA ALA A 189 -4.09 -2.06 -12.96
C ALA A 189 -3.61 -3.43 -13.45
N ILE A 190 -2.98 -4.21 -12.57
CA ILE A 190 -2.52 -5.56 -12.87
C ILE A 190 -3.69 -6.54 -12.74
N ALA A 191 -4.35 -6.55 -11.57
CA ALA A 191 -5.33 -7.58 -11.23
C ALA A 191 -6.62 -7.53 -12.08
N GLU A 192 -6.98 -6.37 -12.63
CA GLU A 192 -8.17 -6.18 -13.48
C GLU A 192 -7.85 -6.12 -14.99
N ALA A 193 -6.59 -6.36 -15.38
CA ALA A 193 -6.22 -6.46 -16.80
C ALA A 193 -6.82 -7.72 -17.46
N GLN A 194 -6.95 -7.69 -18.79
CA GLN A 194 -7.35 -8.88 -19.55
C GLN A 194 -6.35 -10.04 -19.37
N ASP A 195 -5.07 -9.70 -19.35
CA ASP A 195 -3.96 -10.61 -19.01
C ASP A 195 -3.15 -10.00 -17.84
N PRO A 196 -3.44 -10.39 -16.58
CA PRO A 196 -2.72 -9.90 -15.42
C PRO A 196 -1.24 -10.25 -15.39
N VAL A 197 -0.83 -11.36 -16.01
CA VAL A 197 0.57 -11.80 -16.00
C VAL A 197 1.38 -10.95 -16.97
N ALA A 198 0.88 -10.75 -18.19
CA ALA A 198 1.50 -9.84 -19.15
C ALA A 198 1.53 -8.39 -18.64
N MET A 199 0.47 -7.94 -17.96
CA MET A 199 0.44 -6.60 -17.36
C MET A 199 1.45 -6.46 -16.22
N ALA A 200 1.60 -7.49 -15.37
CA ALA A 200 2.60 -7.51 -14.32
C ALA A 200 4.03 -7.40 -14.88
N GLU A 201 4.34 -8.12 -15.97
CA GLU A 201 5.61 -7.98 -16.66
C GLU A 201 5.80 -6.59 -17.27
N ALA A 202 4.75 -5.97 -17.81
CA ALA A 202 4.84 -4.63 -18.36
C ALA A 202 5.11 -3.56 -17.29
N PHE A 203 4.70 -3.78 -16.04
CA PHE A 203 4.96 -2.89 -14.90
C PHE A 203 6.36 -3.05 -14.29
N ARG A 204 7.07 -4.15 -14.57
CA ARG A 204 8.42 -4.43 -14.07
C ARG A 204 9.48 -3.63 -14.82
#